data_AF-A0A923NA49-F1
#
_entry.id   AF-A0A923NA49-F1
#
_cell.length_a   1.000
_cell.length_b   1.000
_cell.length_c   1.000
_cell.angle_alpha   90.00
_cell.angle_beta   90.00
_cell.angle_gamma   90.00
#
_symmetry.space_group_name_H-M   'P 1'
#
loop_
_entity.id
_entity.type
_entity.pdbx_description
1 polymer ?
#
loop_
_entity_poly.entity_id
_entity_poly.type
_entity_poly.pdbx_seq_one_letter_code
_entity_poly.pdbx_strand_id
1 'polypeptide(L)' 'MDGRKRSNIKPGLRVNIVMKEDQRTGYLTEGYVQDILTNSPNHPHGIKVRLETGEVGRVKEILPEL' A
#
# COMPACT_ATOMS: atom_id res chain seq x y z
N MET A 1 10.07 0.20 -6.43
CA MET A 1 10.39 -0.65 -5.24
C MET A 1 9.33 -1.74 -5.10
N ASP A 2 9.62 -2.86 -4.41
CA ASP A 2 8.66 -3.98 -4.26
C ASP A 2 7.70 -3.75 -3.07
N GLY A 3 6.40 -3.57 -3.35
CA GLY A 3 5.34 -3.35 -2.35
C GLY A 3 5.01 -4.57 -1.48
N ARG A 4 5.62 -5.72 -1.73
CA ARG A 4 5.49 -6.95 -0.91
C ARG A 4 6.45 -6.96 0.28
N LYS A 5 7.48 -6.11 0.29
CA LYS A 5 8.49 -6.03 1.35
C LYS A 5 8.20 -4.87 2.28
N ARG A 6 8.04 -5.14 3.57
CA ARG A 6 7.78 -4.12 4.60
C ARG A 6 8.89 -3.08 4.68
N SER A 7 10.14 -3.48 4.45
CA SER A 7 11.30 -2.58 4.45
C SER A 7 11.23 -1.46 3.40
N ASN A 8 10.41 -1.63 2.37
CA ASN A 8 10.26 -0.65 1.29
C ASN A 8 9.10 0.33 1.56
N ILE A 9 8.33 0.15 2.63
CA ILE A 9 7.16 0.95 2.96
C ILE A 9 7.44 1.75 4.23
N LYS A 10 7.21 3.05 4.16
CA LYS A 10 7.33 4.00 5.27
C LYS A 10 6.12 4.94 5.27
N PRO A 11 5.70 5.49 6.43
CA PRO A 11 4.76 6.60 6.45
C PRO A 11 5.24 7.76 5.56
N GLY A 12 4.30 8.46 4.93
CA GLY A 12 4.55 9.52 3.95
C GLY A 12 4.95 9.04 2.55
N LEU A 13 5.04 7.73 2.32
CA LEU A 13 5.36 7.20 0.99
C LEU A 13 4.13 7.25 0.08
N ARG A 14 4.30 7.76 -1.14
CA ARG A 14 3.26 7.75 -2.18
C ARG A 14 3.11 6.35 -2.78
N VAL A 15 1.91 5.79 -2.74
CA VAL A 15 1.64 4.41 -3.14
C VAL A 15 0.29 4.28 -3.85
N ASN A 16 0.17 3.24 -4.67
CA ASN A 16 -1.12 2.73 -5.13
C ASN A 16 -1.49 1.48 -4.32
N ILE A 17 -2.69 1.48 -3.75
CA ILE A 17 -3.26 0.34 -3.01
C ILE A 17 -4.44 -0.25 -3.77
N VAL A 18 -4.68 -1.55 -3.59
CA VAL A 18 -5.97 -2.17 -3.90
C VAL A 18 -6.76 -2.35 -2.61
N MET A 19 -7.98 -1.81 -2.58
CA MET A 19 -8.93 -2.03 -1.48
C MET A 19 -9.63 -3.38 -1.63
N LYS A 20 -10.33 -3.84 -0.59
CA LYS A 20 -11.01 -5.15 -0.64
C LYS A 20 -12.10 -5.18 -1.73
N GLU A 21 -12.87 -4.11 -1.84
CA GLU A 21 -13.94 -3.97 -2.85
C GLU A 21 -13.40 -3.95 -4.28
N ASP A 22 -12.20 -3.40 -4.49
CA ASP A 22 -11.56 -3.29 -5.79
C ASP A 22 -10.73 -4.52 -6.19
N GLN A 23 -10.66 -5.57 -5.36
CA GLN A 23 -9.86 -6.77 -5.70
C GLN A 23 -10.33 -7.45 -6.99
N ARG A 24 -11.62 -7.33 -7.34
CA ARG A 24 -12.18 -7.90 -8.58
C ARG A 24 -11.94 -7.02 -9.79
N THR A 25 -12.01 -5.70 -9.61
CA THR A 25 -11.87 -4.72 -10.71
C THR A 25 -10.40 -4.43 -11.01
N GLY A 26 -9.53 -4.58 -10.02
CA GLY A 26 -8.13 -4.15 -10.08
C GLY A 26 -7.95 -2.64 -9.96
N TYR A 27 -9.02 -1.90 -9.61
CA TYR A 27 -8.92 -0.46 -9.40
C TYR A 27 -7.94 -0.17 -8.26
N LEU A 28 -7.09 0.84 -8.49
CA LEU A 28 -6.07 1.24 -7.54
C LEU A 28 -6.37 2.64 -7.02
N THR A 29 -6.28 2.80 -5.71
CA THR A 29 -6.39 4.08 -5.04
C THR A 29 -4.98 4.58 -4.75
N GLU A 30 -4.68 5.78 -5.23
CA GLU A 30 -3.43 6.46 -4.91
C GLU A 30 -3.55 7.21 -3.57
N GLY A 31 -2.47 7.23 -2.79
CA GLY A 31 -2.31 8.19 -1.71
C GLY A 31 -1.01 8.02 -0.94
N TYR A 32 -0.93 8.67 0.22
CA TYR A 32 0.24 8.63 1.09
C TYR A 32 0.01 7.69 2.26
N VAL A 33 1.00 6.86 2.59
CA VAL A 33 0.91 5.91 3.71
C VAL A 33 0.85 6.67 5.04
N GLN A 34 -0.18 6.41 5.85
CA GLN A 34 -0.26 6.81 7.24
C GLN A 34 0.29 5.70 8.15
N ASP A 35 -0.36 4.53 8.12
CA ASP A 35 -0.02 3.39 8.98
C ASP A 35 0.39 2.15 8.18
N ILE A 36 1.34 1.39 8.71
CA ILE A 36 1.69 0.06 8.20
C ILE A 36 1.00 -0.99 9.07
N LEU A 37 0.09 -1.77 8.46
CA LEU A 37 -0.78 -2.72 9.17
C LEU A 37 -0.31 -4.18 9.04
N THR A 38 0.73 -4.45 8.25
CA THR A 38 1.35 -5.79 8.18
C THR A 38 2.60 -5.84 9.04
N ASN A 39 2.63 -6.80 9.97
CA ASN A 39 3.78 -7.02 10.86
C ASN A 39 4.88 -7.84 10.21
N SER A 40 4.52 -8.83 9.38
CA SER A 40 5.49 -9.68 8.69
C SER A 40 6.40 -8.87 7.75
N PRO A 41 7.69 -9.23 7.61
CA PRO A 41 8.61 -8.52 6.74
C PRO A 41 8.25 -8.64 5.25
N ASN A 42 7.55 -9.71 4.87
CA ASN A 42 7.10 -9.96 3.50
C ASN A 42 5.65 -10.45 3.49
N HIS A 43 4.90 -10.09 2.44
CA HIS A 43 3.54 -10.61 2.23
C HIS A 43 3.22 -10.76 0.73
N PRO A 44 2.68 -11.90 0.28
CA PRO A 44 2.54 -12.24 -1.14
C PRO A 44 1.66 -11.25 -1.91
N HIS A 45 0.65 -10.68 -1.27
CA HIS A 45 -0.31 -9.77 -1.92
C HIS A 45 0.05 -8.28 -1.81
N GLY A 46 1.16 -7.96 -1.13
CA GLY A 46 1.51 -6.59 -0.76
C GLY A 46 1.38 -6.36 0.74
N ILE A 47 2.10 -5.35 1.23
CA ILE A 47 1.99 -4.85 2.60
C ILE A 47 0.66 -4.11 2.74
N LYS A 48 -0.09 -4.41 3.80
CA LYS A 48 -1.34 -3.71 4.11
C LYS A 48 -1.01 -2.38 4.77
N VAL A 49 -1.63 -1.31 4.31
CA VAL A 49 -1.45 0.05 4.84
C VAL A 49 -2.79 0.74 5.01
N ARG A 50 -2.79 1.82 5.79
CA ARG A 50 -3.82 2.85 5.80
C ARG A 50 -3.26 4.09 5.10
N LEU A 51 -4.02 4.71 4.21
CA LEU A 51 -3.67 6.00 3.62
C LEU A 51 -4.03 7.15 4.59
N GLU A 52 -3.43 8.32 4.42
CA GLU A 52 -3.76 9.53 5.20
C GLU A 52 -5.24 9.94 5.08
N THR A 53 -5.87 9.61 3.95
CA THR A 53 -7.29 9.80 3.66
C THR A 53 -8.21 8.75 4.31
N GLY A 54 -7.63 7.70 4.90
CA GLY A 54 -8.34 6.69 5.70
C GLY A 54 -8.57 5.34 5.01
N GLU A 55 -8.38 5.25 3.70
CA GLU A 55 -8.54 4.01 2.93
C GLU A 55 -7.54 2.95 3.36
N VAL A 56 -7.98 1.70 3.33
CA VAL A 56 -7.17 0.56 3.78
C VAL A 56 -7.06 -0.48 2.68
N GLY A 57 -5.84 -0.75 2.25
CA GLY A 57 -5.59 -1.65 1.14
C GLY A 57 -4.20 -2.30 1.16
N ARG A 58 -3.93 -3.10 0.13
CA ARG A 58 -2.63 -3.75 -0.09
C ARG A 58 -1.85 -2.95 -1.11
N VAL A 59 -0.62 -2.56 -0.77
CA VAL A 59 0.27 -1.84 -1.70
C VAL A 59 0.54 -2.70 -2.93
N LYS A 60 0.28 -2.11 -4.11
CA LYS A 60 0.59 -2.68 -5.42
C LYS A 60 1.75 -1.98 -6.08
N GLU A 61 1.84 -0.67 -5.93
CA GLU A 61 2.90 0.14 -6.53
C GLU A 61 3.42 1.15 -5.52
N ILE A 62 4.72 1.41 -5.56
CA ILE A 62 5.38 2.49 -4.83
C ILE A 62 5.78 3.51 -5.87
N LEU A 63 5.24 4.72 -5.74
CA LEU A 63 5.42 5.80 -6.71
C LEU A 63 6.64 6.65 -6.33
N PRO A 64 7.35 7.23 -7.31
CA PRO A 64 8.43 8.19 -7.05
C PRO A 64 7.88 9.47 -6.39
N GLU A 65 8.72 10.08 -5.55
CA GLU A 65 8.51 11.47 -5.11
C GLU A 65 8.68 12.40 -6.33
N LEU A 66 7.84 13.43 -6.44
CA LEU A 66 7.89 14.43 -7.51
C LEU A 66 8.97 15.49 -7.23
#